data_AF-A0A924YQC2-F1
#
_entry.id   AF-A0A924YQC2-F1
#
_cell.length_a   1.000
_cell.length_b   1.000
_cell.length_c   1.000
_cell.angle_alpha   90.00
_cell.angle_beta   90.00
_cell.angle_gamma   90.00
#
_symmetry.space_group_name_H-M   'P 1'
#
loop_
_entity.id
_entity.type
_entity.pdbx_description
1 polymer ?
#
loop_
_entity_poly.entity_id
_entity_poly.type
_entity_poly.pdbx_seq_one_letter_code
_entity_poly.pdbx_strand_id
1 'polypeptide(L)' 'MHTNPVNVLVAGKPIRASRESARWCEEVIDLLWKNRERVIAEPERDEARRTFEKAKTAYRTIAEENAK' A
#
# COMPACT_ATOMS: atom_id res chain seq x y z
N MET A 1 -3.00 -12.48 7.71
CA MET A 1 -2.16 -12.71 6.52
C MET A 1 -1.20 -11.54 6.40
N HIS A 2 0.11 -11.78 6.39
CA HIS A 2 1.07 -10.80 5.90
C HIS A 2 1.33 -11.15 4.43
N THR A 3 0.78 -10.39 3.50
CA THR A 3 1.32 -10.32 2.15
C THR A 3 2.64 -9.59 2.27
N ASN A 4 3.76 -10.29 2.06
CA ASN A 4 5.08 -9.66 2.01
C ASN A 4 5.27 -9.16 0.58
N PRO A 5 5.13 -7.85 0.31
CA PRO A 5 5.23 -7.35 -1.05
C PRO A 5 6.63 -7.65 -1.59
N VAL A 6 6.70 -8.26 -2.76
CA VAL A 6 7.95 -8.51 -3.48
C VAL A 6 8.05 -7.54 -4.65
N ASN A 7 9.21 -6.90 -4.80
CA ASN A 7 9.50 -6.06 -5.95
C ASN A 7 10.07 -6.95 -7.07
N VAL A 8 9.40 -6.97 -8.21
CA VAL A 8 9.85 -7.70 -9.40
C VAL A 8 10.14 -6.72 -10.51
N LEU A 9 11.27 -6.91 -11.20
CA LEU A 9 11.61 -6.18 -12.42
C LEU A 9 11.29 -7.07 -13.63
N VAL A 10 10.56 -6.52 -14.60
CA VAL A 10 10.29 -7.17 -15.90
C VAL A 10 10.96 -6.31 -16.97
N ALA A 11 11.92 -6.89 -17.69
CA ALA A 11 12.74 -6.18 -18.70
C ALA A 11 13.40 -4.89 -18.15
N GLY A 12 13.91 -4.94 -16.91
CA GLY A 12 14.57 -3.80 -16.25
C GLY A 12 13.64 -2.70 -15.77
N LYS A 13 12.32 -2.89 -15.84
CA LYS A 13 11.30 -1.95 -15.36
C LYS A 13 10.52 -2.56 -14.19
N PRO A 14 10.05 -1.75 -13.21
CA PRO A 14 9.17 -2.25 -12.15
C PRO A 14 7.93 -2.96 -12.72
N ILE A 15 7.48 -4.01 -12.04
CA ILE A 15 6.20 -4.65 -12.36
C ILE A 15 5.09 -3.59 -12.30
N ARG A 16 4.35 -3.45 -13.40
CA ARG A 16 3.13 -2.65 -13.43
C ARG A 16 1.98 -3.56 -13.07
N ALA A 17 1.59 -3.56 -11.79
CA ALA A 17 0.38 -4.25 -11.36
C ALA A 17 -0.83 -3.71 -12.14
N SER A 18 -1.84 -4.55 -12.38
CA SER A 18 -3.09 -4.04 -12.95
C SER A 18 -3.69 -2.97 -12.04
N ARG A 19 -4.50 -2.09 -12.61
CA ARG A 19 -5.21 -1.05 -11.85
C ARG A 19 -6.06 -1.65 -10.73
N GLU A 20 -6.71 -2.77 -11.00
CA GLU A 20 -7.53 -3.50 -10.04
C GLU A 20 -6.69 -4.05 -8.88
N SER A 21 -5.54 -4.66 -9.17
CA SER A 21 -4.65 -5.16 -8.12
C SER A 21 -4.08 -4.03 -7.26
N ALA A 22 -3.71 -2.90 -7.87
CA ALA A 22 -3.21 -1.75 -7.13
C ALA A 22 -4.28 -1.15 -6.20
N ARG A 23 -5.53 -1.03 -6.66
CA ARG A 23 -6.67 -0.61 -5.82
C ARG A 23 -6.93 -1.58 -4.67
N TRP A 24 -6.92 -2.87 -4.95
CA TRP A 24 -7.07 -3.89 -3.91
C TRP A 24 -5.99 -3.76 -2.83
N CYS A 25 -4.73 -3.50 -3.22
CA CYS A 25 -3.65 -3.25 -2.26
C CYS A 25 -3.87 -1.98 -1.42
N GLU A 26 -4.37 -0.88 -2.02
CA GLU A 26 -4.74 0.35 -1.28
C GLU A 26 -5.81 0.04 -0.22
N GLU A 27 -6.89 -0.67 -0.59
CA GLU A 27 -7.98 -1.06 0.30
C GLU A 27 -7.51 -1.98 1.44
N VAL A 28 -6.59 -2.90 1.15
CA VAL A 28 -5.99 -3.78 2.16
C VAL A 28 -5.19 -2.99 3.19
N ILE A 29 -4.48 -1.94 2.77
CA ILE A 29 -3.73 -1.07 3.70
C ILE A 29 -4.70 -0.31 4.62
N ASP A 30 -5.82 0.18 4.09
CA ASP A 30 -6.87 0.81 4.91
C ASP A 30 -7.46 -0.16 5.94
N LEU A 31 -7.72 -1.41 5.54
CA LEU A 31 -8.17 -2.44 6.47
C LEU A 31 -7.10 -2.75 7.53
N LEU A 32 -5.83 -2.83 7.14
CA LEU A 32 -4.73 -3.07 8.05
C LEU A 32 -4.62 -1.94 9.09
N TRP A 33 -4.73 -0.67 8.66
CA TRP A 33 -4.70 0.49 9.55
C TRP A 33 -5.80 0.40 10.62
N LYS A 34 -7.06 0.17 10.21
CA LYS A 34 -8.20 0.03 11.14
C LYS A 34 -7.99 -1.03 12.21
N ASN A 35 -7.27 -2.10 11.88
CA ASN A 35 -6.94 -3.16 12.82
C ASN A 35 -5.72 -2.83 13.70
N ARG A 36 -4.72 -2.13 13.16
CA ARG A 36 -3.43 -1.89 13.83
C ARG A 36 -3.40 -0.61 14.66
N GLU A 37 -4.14 0.43 14.30
CA GLU A 37 -4.09 1.74 14.98
C GLU A 37 -4.37 1.64 16.48
N ARG A 38 -5.23 0.68 16.88
CA ARG A 38 -5.65 0.44 18.27
C ARG A 38 -4.57 -0.20 19.13
N VAL A 39 -3.59 -0.86 18.51
CA VAL A 39 -2.50 -1.56 19.20
C VAL A 39 -1.15 -0.87 19.05
N ILE A 40 -1.07 0.19 18.24
CA ILE A 40 0.11 1.05 18.13
C ILE A 40 0.10 2.03 19.31
N ALA A 41 1.26 2.21 19.95
CA ALA A 41 1.41 3.12 21.08
C ALA A 41 1.03 4.55 20.67
N GLU A 42 0.37 5.28 21.57
CA GLU A 42 -0.11 6.64 21.30
C GLU A 42 0.96 7.57 20.71
N PRO A 43 2.21 7.59 21.23
CA PRO A 43 3.25 8.47 20.70
C PRO A 43 3.71 8.11 19.28
N GLU A 44 3.51 6.86 18.85
CA GLU A 44 3.92 6.35 17.54
C GLU A 44 2.81 6.44 16.49
N ARG A 45 1.55 6.64 16.91
CA ARG A 45 0.37 6.51 16.04
C ARG A 45 0.38 7.52 14.89
N ASP A 46 0.85 8.74 15.11
CA ASP A 46 0.91 9.77 14.08
C ASP A 46 1.94 9.44 12.98
N GLU A 47 3.13 8.98 13.36
CA GLU A 47 4.15 8.55 12.39
C GLU A 47 3.72 7.27 11.66
N ALA A 48 3.11 6.33 12.39
CA ALA A 48 2.54 5.15 11.78
C ALA A 48 1.46 5.53 10.75
N ARG A 49 0.55 6.44 11.07
CA ARG A 49 -0.47 6.93 10.13
C ARG A 49 0.16 7.52 8.87
N ARG A 50 1.19 8.35 9.00
CA ARG A 50 1.95 8.90 7.86
C ARG A 50 2.55 7.80 6.99
N THR A 51 3.10 6.76 7.61
CA THR A 51 3.68 5.61 6.89
C THR A 51 2.63 4.82 6.12
N PHE A 52 1.46 4.56 6.72
CA PHE A 52 0.35 3.89 6.06
C PHE A 52 -0.19 4.71 4.88
N GLU A 53 -0.35 6.02 5.04
CA GLU A 53 -0.78 6.91 3.95
C GLU A 53 0.23 6.99 2.80
N LYS A 54 1.53 6.97 3.10
CA LYS A 54 2.59 6.86 2.09
C LYS A 54 2.46 5.57 1.28
N ALA A 55 2.19 4.44 1.96
CA ALA A 55 1.98 3.16 1.29
C ALA A 55 0.73 3.16 0.40
N LYS A 56 -0.40 3.74 0.86
CA LYS A 56 -1.61 3.92 0.04
C LYS A 56 -1.33 4.76 -1.20
N THR A 57 -0.64 5.88 -1.03
CA THR A 57 -0.29 6.78 -2.13
C THR A 57 0.51 6.06 -3.22
N ALA A 58 1.46 5.19 -2.84
CA ALA A 58 2.23 4.43 -3.81
C ALA A 58 1.33 3.53 -4.69
N TYR A 59 0.37 2.82 -4.10
CA TYR A 59 -0.57 1.99 -4.86
C TYR A 59 -1.57 2.82 -5.67
N ARG A 60 -1.98 3.99 -5.17
CA ARG A 60 -2.81 4.92 -5.94
C ARG A 60 -2.11 5.39 -7.21
N THR A 61 -0.83 5.78 -7.10
CA THR A 61 -0.01 6.15 -8.27
C THR A 61 0.10 4.98 -9.26
N ILE A 62 0.36 3.76 -8.79
CA ILE A 62 0.40 2.58 -9.69
C ILE A 62 -0.95 2.36 -10.38
N ALA A 63 -2.07 2.56 -9.67
CA ALA A 63 -3.40 2.42 -10.25
C ALA A 63 -3.68 3.47 -11.35
N GLU A 64 -3.23 4.71 -11.13
CA GLU A 64 -3.33 5.82 -12.08
C GLU A 64 -2.45 5.60 -13.32
N GLU A 65 -1.20 5.15 -13.14
CA GLU A 65 -0.28 4.81 -14.24
C GLU A 65 -0.80 3.69 -15.16
N ASN A 66 -1.74 2.89 -14.66
CA ASN A 66 -2.35 1.76 -15.37
C ASN A 66 -3.84 1.99 -15.66
N ALA A 67 -4.34 3.23 -15.52
CA ALA A 67 -5.66 3.61 -15.98
C ALA A 67 -5.68 3.67 -17.51
N LYS A 68 -6.14 2.57 -18.13
CA LYS A 68 -6.64 2.59 -19.51
C LYS A 68 -8.06 3.10 -19.56
#